data_AF-A0ABF7Q9B0-F1
#
_entry.id   AF-A0ABF7Q9B0-F1
#
_cell.length_a   1.000
_cell.length_b   1.000
_cell.length_c   1.000
_cell.angle_alpha   90.00
_cell.angle_beta   90.00
_cell.angle_gamma   90.00
#
_symmetry.space_group_name_H-M   'P 1'
#
loop_
_entity.id
_entity.type
_entity.pdbx_description
1 polymer ?
#
loop_
_entity_poly.entity_id
_entity_poly.type
_entity_poly.pdbx_seq_one_letter_code
_entity_poly.pdbx_strand_id
1 'polypeptide(L)'
;MPRTIRKYWGAFRGRETLNFNWPAIDHDSVVLVTASEYNAQHARFIGAASITVSNIAPHGPPYDPNHGVTFVVNADWGSAINVVTDITVLDAKPLEVQTYLPPRPNNMGLRMQYQESNEWCWMAVATSINHFYNPASTWTQCQIMTVVGHNINGFPSNTSACPSAQVLRDHPALAKALANPYDKAVEFILDDAAYGIDRRYLKSGGVTDPLKVTGNFDSYHGADLSLQQIAAQINAGRPIAVDITWRDNSGSHVVAIAGVLGDSLLILDPANGESVVRFGDFPGTYFNGAKLDGYTFTKR
;
A
#
# COMPACT_ATOMS: atom_id res chain seq x y z
N MET A 1 22.85 33.66 4.52
CA MET A 1 24.32 33.65 4.66
C MET A 1 24.69 32.61 5.69
N PRO A 2 25.70 31.75 5.42
CA PRO A 2 26.11 30.73 6.36
C PRO A 2 26.51 31.32 7.72
N ARG A 3 26.11 30.66 8.80
CA ARG A 3 26.49 31.00 10.17
C ARG A 3 27.16 29.79 10.80
N THR A 4 28.26 30.01 11.51
CA THR A 4 29.04 28.91 12.12
C THR A 4 29.29 29.16 13.60
N ILE A 5 29.20 28.10 14.39
CA ILE A 5 29.66 28.04 15.78
C ILE A 5 30.70 26.93 15.94
N ARG A 6 31.59 27.07 16.92
CA ARG A 6 32.55 26.04 17.31
C ARG A 6 32.24 25.53 18.70
N LYS A 7 32.17 24.20 18.87
CA LYS A 7 31.94 23.54 20.15
C LYS A 7 33.07 22.56 20.45
N TYR A 8 33.77 22.78 21.55
CA TYR A 8 34.73 21.84 22.14
C TYR A 8 33.99 20.88 23.06
N TRP A 9 34.13 19.57 22.82
CA TRP A 9 33.37 18.52 23.52
C TRP A 9 34.17 17.83 24.63
N GLY A 10 35.48 18.08 24.71
CA GLY A 10 36.38 17.33 25.57
C GLY A 10 36.72 15.96 25.00
N ALA A 11 37.31 15.11 25.84
CA ALA A 11 37.82 13.82 25.43
C ALA A 11 36.74 12.73 25.47
N PHE A 12 36.56 12.01 24.36
CA PHE A 12 35.77 10.78 24.30
C PHE A 12 36.37 9.78 23.32
N ARG A 13 35.91 8.53 23.38
CA ARG A 13 36.34 7.44 22.48
C ARG A 13 35.14 6.76 21.87
N GLY A 14 35.29 6.23 20.66
CA GLY A 14 34.22 5.53 19.96
C GLY A 14 33.09 6.45 19.53
N ARG A 15 31.90 5.87 19.35
CA ARG A 15 30.73 6.52 18.76
C ARG A 15 29.87 7.21 19.82
N GLU A 16 29.85 8.53 19.80
CA GLU A 16 29.04 9.36 20.69
C GLU A 16 27.94 10.11 19.93
N THR A 17 26.79 10.29 20.58
CA THR A 17 25.70 11.15 20.08
C THR A 17 25.80 12.51 20.77
N LEU A 18 26.01 13.55 19.98
CA LEU A 18 26.20 14.92 20.45
C LEU A 18 25.01 15.78 20.05
N ASN A 19 24.59 16.69 20.92
CA ASN A 19 23.50 17.62 20.69
C ASN A 19 23.94 19.04 20.98
N PHE A 20 23.56 19.97 20.10
CA PHE A 20 23.75 21.39 20.33
C PHE A 20 22.48 22.18 19.99
N ASN A 21 21.90 22.82 21.00
CA ASN A 21 20.77 23.72 20.82
C ASN A 21 21.23 25.09 20.34
N TRP A 22 20.68 25.54 19.21
CA TRP A 22 20.96 26.82 18.61
C TRP A 22 19.72 27.38 17.92
N PRO A 23 19.18 28.55 18.33
CA PRO A 23 17.99 29.15 17.72
C PRO A 23 18.11 29.49 16.21
N ALA A 24 19.28 29.32 15.61
CA ALA A 24 19.48 29.51 14.17
C ALA A 24 19.13 28.25 13.35
N ILE A 25 18.90 27.11 13.99
CA ILE A 25 18.60 25.83 13.35
C ILE A 25 17.14 25.47 13.65
N ASP A 26 16.41 25.07 12.61
CA ASP A 26 15.09 24.45 12.72
C ASP A 26 15.10 23.05 12.08
N HIS A 27 13.99 22.32 12.17
CA HIS A 27 13.88 20.93 11.70
C HIS A 27 14.10 20.77 10.18
N ASP A 28 13.93 21.83 9.40
CA ASP A 28 14.12 21.86 7.95
C ASP A 28 15.42 22.55 7.52
N SER A 29 16.26 22.99 8.46
CA SER A 29 17.53 23.65 8.14
C SER A 29 18.55 22.74 7.48
N VAL A 30 19.41 23.33 6.65
CA VAL A 30 20.54 22.64 6.02
C VAL A 30 21.78 22.86 6.89
N VAL A 31 22.25 21.80 7.57
CA VAL A 31 23.35 21.88 8.54
C VAL A 31 24.54 21.03 8.08
N LEU A 32 25.74 21.62 8.15
CA LEU A 32 27.01 20.93 7.99
C LEU A 32 27.75 20.90 9.34
N VAL A 33 28.26 19.73 9.72
CA VAL A 33 29.09 19.57 10.91
C VAL A 33 30.44 19.00 10.50
N THR A 34 31.52 19.69 10.86
CA THR A 34 32.90 19.21 10.69
C THR A 34 33.51 18.92 12.05
N ALA A 35 34.49 18.02 12.11
CA ALA A 35 35.18 17.67 13.35
C ALA A 35 36.70 17.57 13.17
N SER A 36 37.45 17.80 14.25
CA SER A 36 38.88 17.48 14.33
C SER A 36 39.30 17.28 15.79
N GLU A 37 40.55 16.86 15.99
CA GLU A 37 41.18 16.94 17.31
C GLU A 37 41.54 18.39 17.67
N TYR A 38 41.75 18.65 18.96
CA TYR A 38 42.32 19.90 19.46
C TYR A 38 43.26 19.68 20.67
N ASN A 39 44.26 20.54 20.82
CA ASN A 39 45.25 20.47 21.89
C ASN A 39 44.86 21.32 23.13
N ALA A 40 45.68 21.35 24.17
CA ALA A 40 45.40 22.10 25.41
C ALA A 40 45.22 23.62 25.20
N GLN A 41 45.75 24.18 24.12
CA GLN A 41 45.59 25.59 23.73
C GLN A 41 44.39 25.81 22.79
N HIS A 42 43.53 24.80 22.61
CA HIS A 42 42.41 24.80 21.67
C HIS A 42 42.83 24.97 20.20
N ALA A 43 44.08 24.67 19.86
CA ALA A 43 44.51 24.61 18.46
C ALA A 43 44.11 23.27 17.85
N ARG A 44 43.48 23.32 16.67
CA ARG A 44 43.07 22.14 15.90
C ARG A 44 44.29 21.50 15.24
N PHE A 45 44.31 20.17 15.16
CA PHE A 45 45.38 19.44 14.49
C PHE A 45 44.85 18.12 13.89
N ILE A 46 45.67 17.48 13.07
CA ILE A 46 45.41 16.14 12.51
C ILE A 46 46.32 15.15 13.24
N GLY A 47 45.74 14.31 14.09
CA GLY A 47 46.44 13.19 14.70
C GLY A 47 46.25 11.91 13.90
N ALA A 48 46.65 10.77 14.50
CA ALA A 48 46.54 9.45 13.87
C ALA A 48 45.14 8.84 13.95
N ALA A 49 44.24 9.41 14.76
CA ALA A 49 42.88 8.91 14.93
C ALA A 49 41.98 9.26 13.74
N SER A 50 41.06 8.35 13.38
CA SER A 50 40.00 8.67 12.42
C SER A 50 38.80 9.27 13.16
N ILE A 51 38.40 10.48 12.77
CA ILE A 51 37.20 11.13 13.30
C ILE A 51 36.18 11.25 12.18
N THR A 52 34.98 10.71 12.40
CA THR A 52 33.88 10.77 11.42
C THR A 52 32.64 11.38 12.04
N VAL A 53 31.97 12.24 11.27
CA VAL A 53 30.66 12.80 11.62
C VAL A 53 29.61 12.10 10.76
N SER A 54 28.51 11.67 11.38
CA SER A 54 27.41 10.98 10.69
C SER A 54 26.06 11.35 11.33
N ASN A 55 24.96 10.96 10.67
CA ASN A 55 23.59 11.12 11.17
C ASN A 55 23.28 12.54 11.68
N ILE A 56 23.64 13.57 10.91
CA ILE A 56 23.35 14.96 11.25
C ILE A 56 21.85 15.21 11.07
N ALA A 57 21.15 15.47 12.17
CA ALA A 57 19.71 15.64 12.22
C ALA A 57 19.36 16.99 12.89
N PRO A 58 19.11 18.04 12.09
CA PRO A 58 18.47 19.27 12.55
C PRO A 58 17.11 18.97 13.17
N HIS A 59 16.74 19.69 14.22
CA HIS A 59 15.47 19.55 14.91
C HIS A 59 14.94 20.90 15.38
N GLY A 60 13.62 20.99 15.51
CA GLY A 60 12.89 22.19 15.88
C GLY A 60 11.37 21.99 15.76
N PRO A 61 10.56 23.01 16.14
CA PRO A 61 9.11 22.91 16.14
C PRO A 61 8.57 22.69 14.72
N PRO A 62 7.51 21.88 14.54
CA PRO A 62 6.61 21.36 15.57
C PRO A 62 7.05 20.03 16.20
N TYR A 63 8.16 19.43 15.75
CA TYR A 63 8.54 18.06 16.13
C TYR A 63 9.40 17.99 17.39
N ASP A 64 10.15 19.04 17.69
CA ASP A 64 10.93 19.22 18.92
C ASP A 64 10.75 20.67 19.40
N PRO A 65 10.38 20.95 20.66
CA PRO A 65 10.33 22.32 21.16
C PRO A 65 11.69 23.04 21.14
N ASN A 66 12.80 22.31 21.03
CA ASN A 66 14.15 22.86 20.97
C ASN A 66 14.65 22.99 19.53
N HIS A 67 15.24 24.15 19.24
CA HIS A 67 15.97 24.44 18.02
C HIS A 67 17.41 23.95 18.14
N GLY A 68 17.87 23.08 17.24
CA GLY A 68 19.23 22.57 17.31
C GLY A 68 19.56 21.48 16.30
N VAL A 69 20.69 20.82 16.52
CA VAL A 69 21.12 19.67 15.74
C VAL A 69 21.62 18.57 16.66
N THR A 70 21.22 17.35 16.36
CA THR A 70 21.76 16.13 16.96
C THR A 70 22.55 15.39 15.89
N PHE A 71 23.74 14.92 16.22
CA PHE A 71 24.61 14.23 15.27
C PHE A 71 25.50 13.23 15.99
N VAL A 72 26.16 12.39 15.22
CA VAL A 72 27.04 11.34 15.73
C VAL A 72 28.47 11.66 15.38
N VAL A 73 29.37 11.53 16.35
CA VAL A 73 30.81 11.59 16.12
C VAL A 73 31.43 10.28 16.58
N ASN A 74 32.17 9.62 15.69
CA ASN A 74 32.99 8.47 16.04
C ASN A 74 34.46 8.89 16.09
N ALA A 75 35.08 8.79 17.26
CA ALA A 75 36.50 8.97 17.49
C ALA A 75 37.18 7.59 17.57
N ASP A 76 37.67 7.11 16.42
CA ASP A 76 38.29 5.79 16.29
C ASP A 76 39.75 5.83 16.77
N TRP A 77 39.91 5.62 18.09
CA TRP A 77 41.20 5.58 18.76
C TRP A 77 41.17 4.68 19.98
N GLY A 78 42.35 4.19 20.40
CA GLY A 78 42.48 3.29 21.55
C GLY A 78 42.16 3.94 22.91
N SER A 79 42.17 5.27 22.98
CA SER A 79 41.87 6.07 24.18
C SER A 79 41.00 7.28 23.84
N ALA A 80 40.44 7.92 24.86
CA ALA A 80 39.66 9.14 24.67
C ALA A 80 40.55 10.28 24.13
N ILE A 81 40.06 10.99 23.11
CA ILE A 81 40.74 12.11 22.46
C ILE A 81 39.84 13.34 22.44
N ASN A 82 40.45 14.52 22.55
CA ASN A 82 39.74 15.79 22.58
C ASN A 82 39.17 16.13 21.20
N VAL A 83 37.84 16.21 21.08
CA VAL A 83 37.17 16.50 19.82
C VAL A 83 36.49 17.87 19.85
N VAL A 84 36.61 18.59 18.73
CA VAL A 84 35.92 19.85 18.47
C VAL A 84 35.10 19.74 17.20
N THR A 85 33.94 20.40 17.15
CA THR A 85 33.13 20.51 15.94
C THR A 85 32.85 21.94 15.55
N ASP A 86 32.83 22.21 14.25
CA ASP A 86 32.20 23.40 13.68
C ASP A 86 30.81 23.02 13.15
N ILE A 87 29.77 23.72 13.60
CA ILE A 87 28.38 23.52 13.20
C ILE A 87 27.97 24.73 12.37
N THR A 88 27.68 24.52 11.09
CA THR A 88 27.34 25.56 10.13
C THR A 88 25.91 25.38 9.65
N VAL A 89 25.08 26.41 9.78
CA VAL A 89 23.77 26.47 9.09
C VAL A 89 24.02 27.12 7.75
N LEU A 90 23.80 26.38 6.67
CA LEU A 90 23.97 26.84 5.30
C LEU A 90 22.72 27.60 4.84
N ASP A 91 21.56 26.97 5.02
CA ASP A 91 20.25 27.53 4.68
C ASP A 91 19.25 27.26 5.81
N ALA A 92 18.32 28.19 6.02
CA ALA A 92 17.24 28.02 7.00
C ALA A 92 16.28 26.90 6.59
N LYS A 93 16.12 26.68 5.28
CA LYS A 93 15.36 25.58 4.67
C LYS A 93 15.90 25.27 3.27
N PRO A 94 15.75 24.03 2.75
CA PRO A 94 16.12 23.71 1.37
C PRO A 94 15.30 24.52 0.36
N LEU A 95 15.89 24.79 -0.81
CA LEU A 95 15.20 25.45 -1.94
C LEU A 95 14.11 24.55 -2.54
N GLU A 96 14.38 23.25 -2.58
CA GLU A 96 13.49 22.24 -3.12
C GLU A 96 13.62 20.96 -2.31
N VAL A 97 12.49 20.30 -2.06
CA VAL A 97 12.44 18.98 -1.42
C VAL A 97 11.80 18.03 -2.40
N GLN A 98 12.54 16.99 -2.78
CA GLN A 98 12.02 15.90 -3.60
C GLN A 98 11.90 14.65 -2.75
N THR A 99 10.75 14.00 -2.82
CA THR A 99 10.54 12.67 -2.25
C THR A 99 10.66 11.63 -3.35
N TYR A 100 11.40 10.55 -3.07
CA TYR A 100 11.44 9.42 -4.00
C TYR A 100 10.06 8.77 -4.06
N LEU A 101 9.44 8.79 -5.24
CA LEU A 101 8.27 7.99 -5.55
C LEU A 101 8.72 6.81 -6.40
N PRO A 102 8.54 5.55 -5.97
CA PRO A 102 8.90 4.41 -6.81
C PRO A 102 8.05 4.41 -8.08
N PRO A 103 8.60 3.92 -9.22
CA PRO A 103 7.83 3.72 -10.45
C PRO A 103 6.57 2.89 -10.17
N ARG A 104 5.40 3.38 -10.58
CA ARG A 104 4.13 2.67 -10.39
C ARG A 104 3.77 1.86 -11.63
N PRO A 105 3.31 0.60 -11.50
CA PRO A 105 2.74 -0.13 -12.62
C PRO A 105 1.53 0.63 -13.20
N ASN A 106 1.44 0.70 -14.52
CA ASN A 106 0.26 1.25 -15.17
C ASN A 106 -0.91 0.26 -15.00
N ASN A 107 -2.09 0.77 -14.64
CA ASN A 107 -3.32 -0.01 -14.71
C ASN A 107 -3.62 -0.32 -16.19
N MET A 108 -3.84 -1.59 -16.52
CA MET A 108 -4.25 -2.01 -17.88
C MET A 108 -5.64 -1.52 -18.32
N GLY A 109 -6.32 -0.74 -17.48
CA GLY A 109 -7.66 -0.21 -17.72
C GLY A 109 -8.77 -0.98 -17.00
N LEU A 110 -8.42 -1.93 -16.12
CA LEU A 110 -9.39 -2.62 -15.27
C LEU A 110 -9.96 -1.62 -14.26
N ARG A 111 -11.27 -1.40 -14.30
CA ARG A 111 -12.00 -0.62 -13.31
C ARG A 111 -12.61 -1.60 -12.31
N MET A 112 -12.19 -1.51 -11.05
CA MET A 112 -12.74 -2.34 -9.97
C MET A 112 -14.05 -1.74 -9.46
N GLN A 113 -15.09 -2.56 -9.43
CA GLN A 113 -16.35 -2.27 -8.74
C GLN A 113 -16.17 -2.50 -7.24
N TYR A 114 -16.91 -1.74 -6.42
CA TYR A 114 -17.01 -2.05 -5.00
C TYR A 114 -17.91 -3.29 -4.80
N GLN A 115 -17.63 -4.06 -3.75
CA GLN A 115 -18.46 -5.22 -3.43
C GLN A 115 -19.83 -4.81 -2.86
N GLU A 116 -20.91 -5.26 -3.50
CA GLU A 116 -22.27 -4.85 -3.14
C GLU A 116 -22.79 -5.50 -1.85
N SER A 117 -22.10 -6.53 -1.34
CA SER A 117 -22.35 -7.24 -0.08
C SER A 117 -21.02 -7.54 0.62
N ASN A 118 -21.03 -7.63 1.95
CA ASN A 118 -19.82 -7.77 2.80
C ASN A 118 -18.96 -9.00 2.52
N GLU A 119 -19.50 -10.04 1.88
CA GLU A 119 -18.80 -11.28 1.57
C GLU A 119 -18.71 -11.54 0.04
N TRP A 120 -18.85 -10.48 -0.78
CA TRP A 120 -18.90 -10.55 -2.25
C TRP A 120 -17.65 -9.98 -2.96
N CYS A 121 -16.50 -9.89 -2.29
CA CYS A 121 -15.24 -9.46 -2.93
C CYS A 121 -14.94 -10.23 -4.22
N TRP A 122 -15.16 -11.54 -4.23
CA TRP A 122 -15.00 -12.43 -5.39
C TRP A 122 -16.00 -12.16 -6.52
N MET A 123 -17.22 -11.72 -6.21
CA MET A 123 -18.21 -11.29 -7.21
C MET A 123 -17.81 -9.97 -7.85
N ALA A 124 -17.38 -9.01 -7.04
CA ALA A 124 -16.94 -7.70 -7.50
C ALA A 124 -15.73 -7.82 -8.44
N VAL A 125 -14.74 -8.63 -8.06
CA VAL A 125 -13.56 -8.92 -8.88
C VAL A 125 -13.95 -9.58 -10.21
N ALA A 126 -14.73 -10.65 -10.18
CA ALA A 126 -15.12 -11.36 -11.40
C ALA A 126 -16.00 -10.52 -12.34
N THR A 127 -16.95 -9.77 -11.77
CA THR A 127 -17.81 -8.84 -12.54
C THR A 127 -16.97 -7.76 -13.19
N SER A 128 -16.02 -7.17 -12.45
CA SER A 128 -15.10 -6.15 -12.98
C SER A 128 -14.26 -6.68 -14.14
N ILE A 129 -13.75 -7.91 -14.02
CA ILE A 129 -12.99 -8.60 -15.09
C ILE A 129 -13.86 -8.83 -16.32
N ASN A 130 -15.10 -9.28 -16.14
CA ASN A 130 -16.05 -9.47 -17.24
C ASN A 130 -16.34 -8.15 -17.98
N HIS A 131 -16.57 -7.05 -17.26
CA HIS A 131 -16.77 -5.72 -17.85
C HIS A 131 -15.50 -5.16 -18.52
N PHE A 132 -14.31 -5.53 -18.03
CA PHE A 132 -13.06 -5.19 -18.68
C PHE A 132 -12.91 -5.89 -20.05
N TYR A 133 -13.22 -7.18 -20.13
CA TYR A 133 -13.15 -7.93 -21.39
C TYR A 133 -14.28 -7.59 -22.37
N ASN A 134 -15.49 -7.33 -21.83
CA ASN A 134 -16.67 -6.96 -22.57
C ASN A 134 -17.36 -5.74 -21.90
N PRO A 135 -17.00 -4.50 -22.29
CA PRO A 135 -17.61 -3.29 -21.75
C PRO A 135 -19.11 -3.14 -22.02
N ALA A 136 -19.66 -3.93 -22.95
CA ALA A 136 -21.10 -3.95 -23.26
C ALA A 136 -21.87 -5.02 -22.45
N SER A 137 -21.19 -5.78 -21.60
CA SER A 137 -21.84 -6.79 -20.75
C SER A 137 -22.89 -6.15 -19.84
N THR A 138 -24.03 -6.81 -19.70
CA THR A 138 -25.10 -6.40 -18.79
C THR A 138 -25.07 -7.13 -17.44
N TRP A 139 -24.14 -8.09 -17.25
CA TRP A 139 -24.02 -8.81 -15.99
C TRP A 139 -23.72 -7.88 -14.81
N THR A 140 -24.49 -8.03 -13.73
CA THR A 140 -24.24 -7.43 -12.42
C THR A 140 -23.77 -8.47 -11.40
N GLN A 141 -23.20 -8.02 -10.27
CA GLN A 141 -22.75 -8.91 -9.21
C GLN A 141 -23.88 -9.82 -8.71
N CYS A 142 -25.05 -9.23 -8.44
CA CYS A 142 -26.22 -9.98 -7.97
C CYS A 142 -26.75 -10.99 -9.01
N GLN A 143 -26.68 -10.67 -10.31
CA GLN A 143 -27.14 -11.56 -11.37
C GLN A 143 -26.24 -12.78 -11.48
N ILE A 144 -24.91 -12.56 -11.48
CA ILE A 144 -23.94 -13.66 -11.50
C ILE A 144 -24.08 -14.51 -10.24
N MET A 145 -24.21 -13.88 -9.07
CA MET A 145 -24.41 -14.56 -7.79
C MET A 145 -25.67 -15.45 -7.79
N THR A 146 -26.77 -14.96 -8.36
CA THR A 146 -28.00 -15.75 -8.50
C THR A 146 -27.76 -17.02 -9.33
N VAL A 147 -27.05 -16.88 -10.46
CA VAL A 147 -26.69 -18.03 -11.32
C VAL A 147 -25.78 -19.00 -10.60
N VAL A 148 -24.76 -18.53 -9.88
CA VAL A 148 -23.88 -19.38 -9.06
C VAL A 148 -24.69 -20.14 -8.01
N GLY A 149 -25.56 -19.45 -7.27
CA GLY A 149 -26.39 -20.09 -6.25
C GLY A 149 -27.30 -21.18 -6.81
N HIS A 150 -27.98 -20.95 -7.94
CA HIS A 150 -28.86 -21.95 -8.53
C HIS A 150 -28.09 -23.11 -9.15
N ASN A 151 -27.13 -22.82 -10.03
CA ASN A 151 -26.52 -23.84 -10.88
C ASN A 151 -25.40 -24.61 -10.18
N ILE A 152 -24.66 -23.97 -9.29
CA ILE A 152 -23.48 -24.55 -8.65
C ILE A 152 -23.81 -24.99 -7.22
N ASN A 153 -24.57 -24.18 -6.47
CA ASN A 153 -24.89 -24.48 -5.07
C ASN A 153 -26.26 -25.14 -4.87
N GLY A 154 -27.06 -25.29 -5.92
CA GLY A 154 -28.37 -25.96 -5.85
C GLY A 154 -29.43 -25.19 -5.07
N PHE A 155 -29.32 -23.86 -4.96
CA PHE A 155 -30.35 -23.05 -4.31
C PHE A 155 -31.67 -23.09 -5.08
N PRO A 156 -32.82 -23.02 -4.39
CA PRO A 156 -34.12 -23.08 -5.05
C PRO A 156 -34.27 -21.99 -6.12
N SER A 157 -34.84 -22.36 -7.28
CA SER A 157 -34.98 -21.47 -8.44
C SER A 157 -35.87 -20.25 -8.21
N ASN A 158 -36.66 -20.23 -7.13
CA ASN A 158 -37.48 -19.09 -6.71
C ASN A 158 -36.73 -18.10 -5.81
N THR A 159 -35.41 -18.24 -5.66
CA THR A 159 -34.56 -17.34 -4.86
C THR A 159 -33.75 -16.43 -5.76
N SER A 160 -33.32 -15.28 -5.26
CA SER A 160 -32.53 -14.31 -6.01
C SER A 160 -31.56 -13.58 -5.09
N ALA A 161 -30.37 -13.32 -5.59
CA ALA A 161 -29.41 -12.42 -4.95
C ALA A 161 -29.63 -10.95 -5.37
N CYS A 162 -30.44 -10.69 -6.40
CA CYS A 162 -30.81 -9.35 -6.83
C CYS A 162 -32.06 -8.83 -6.11
N PRO A 163 -32.13 -7.50 -5.83
CA PRO A 163 -33.36 -6.85 -5.41
C PRO A 163 -34.49 -7.07 -6.40
N SER A 164 -35.72 -7.22 -5.89
CA SER A 164 -36.89 -7.30 -6.76
C SER A 164 -37.15 -5.97 -7.47
N ALA A 165 -37.85 -6.02 -8.61
CA ALA A 165 -38.26 -4.80 -9.32
C ALA A 165 -39.13 -3.86 -8.47
N GLN A 166 -39.89 -4.39 -7.50
CA GLN A 166 -40.67 -3.58 -6.57
C GLN A 166 -39.74 -2.82 -5.60
N VAL A 167 -38.77 -3.52 -5.01
CA VAL A 167 -37.76 -2.91 -4.12
C VAL A 167 -36.99 -1.78 -4.85
N LEU A 168 -36.58 -1.99 -6.10
CA LEU A 168 -35.90 -0.94 -6.86
C LEU A 168 -36.78 0.29 -7.15
N ARG A 169 -38.10 0.11 -7.30
CA ARG A 169 -39.05 1.23 -7.44
C ARG A 169 -39.25 1.98 -6.13
N ASP A 170 -39.36 1.26 -5.03
CA ASP A 170 -39.59 1.82 -3.70
C ASP A 170 -38.34 2.50 -3.14
N HIS A 171 -37.15 2.09 -3.59
CA HIS A 171 -35.85 2.59 -3.15
C HIS A 171 -35.02 3.15 -4.33
N PRO A 172 -35.36 4.34 -4.87
CA PRO A 172 -34.66 4.90 -6.03
C PRO A 172 -33.16 5.20 -5.76
N ALA A 173 -32.78 5.44 -4.51
CA ALA A 173 -31.38 5.58 -4.12
C ALA A 173 -30.58 4.29 -4.33
N LEU A 174 -31.16 3.12 -4.01
CA LEU A 174 -30.57 1.80 -4.28
C LEU A 174 -30.39 1.61 -5.79
N ALA A 175 -31.44 1.87 -6.57
CA ALA A 175 -31.38 1.73 -8.03
C ALA A 175 -30.27 2.61 -8.64
N LYS A 176 -30.11 3.85 -8.16
CA LYS A 176 -29.05 4.76 -8.59
C LYS A 176 -27.66 4.24 -8.20
N ALA A 177 -27.49 3.71 -6.99
CA ALA A 177 -26.22 3.17 -6.53
C ALA A 177 -25.79 1.94 -7.36
N LEU A 178 -26.71 1.00 -7.58
CA LEU A 178 -26.44 -0.21 -8.40
C LEU A 178 -26.17 0.12 -9.88
N ALA A 179 -26.67 1.25 -10.39
CA ALA A 179 -26.34 1.73 -11.73
C ALA A 179 -24.90 2.28 -11.85
N ASN A 180 -24.24 2.58 -10.73
CA ASN A 180 -22.84 3.02 -10.69
C ASN A 180 -22.04 2.22 -9.65
N PRO A 181 -21.71 0.94 -9.93
CA PRO A 181 -21.05 0.06 -8.98
C PRO A 181 -19.57 0.44 -8.70
N TYR A 182 -19.08 1.52 -9.31
CA TYR A 182 -17.74 2.07 -9.12
C TYR A 182 -17.70 3.17 -8.06
N ASP A 183 -18.87 3.61 -7.56
CA ASP A 183 -18.97 4.56 -6.45
C ASP A 183 -18.94 3.82 -5.12
N LYS A 184 -18.19 4.33 -4.15
CA LYS A 184 -18.07 3.71 -2.82
C LYS A 184 -19.42 3.61 -2.10
N ALA A 185 -20.40 4.43 -2.46
CA ALA A 185 -21.75 4.37 -1.88
C ALA A 185 -22.47 3.03 -2.10
N VAL A 186 -22.02 2.19 -3.03
CA VAL A 186 -22.60 0.85 -3.26
C VAL A 186 -22.02 -0.23 -2.34
N GLU A 187 -20.91 0.06 -1.65
CA GLU A 187 -20.23 -0.91 -0.78
C GLU A 187 -21.21 -1.43 0.29
N PHE A 188 -21.43 -2.75 0.28
CA PHE A 188 -22.35 -3.48 1.18
C PHE A 188 -23.82 -3.06 1.12
N ILE A 189 -24.23 -2.31 0.10
CA ILE A 189 -25.59 -1.77 0.04
C ILE A 189 -26.67 -2.86 0.06
N LEU A 190 -26.38 -4.05 -0.49
CA LEU A 190 -27.34 -5.17 -0.55
C LEU A 190 -27.51 -5.91 0.78
N ASP A 191 -26.70 -5.59 1.80
CA ASP A 191 -26.81 -6.20 3.13
C ASP A 191 -27.93 -5.59 3.98
N ASP A 192 -28.49 -4.45 3.56
CA ASP A 192 -29.64 -3.85 4.23
C ASP A 192 -30.86 -4.77 4.15
N ALA A 193 -31.38 -5.17 5.31
CA ALA A 193 -32.54 -6.04 5.44
C ALA A 193 -33.79 -5.45 4.76
N ALA A 194 -33.88 -4.13 4.61
CA ALA A 194 -34.97 -3.46 3.89
C ALA A 194 -35.08 -3.89 2.42
N TYR A 195 -33.97 -4.32 1.81
CA TYR A 195 -33.95 -4.75 0.40
C TYR A 195 -34.31 -6.23 0.21
N GLY A 196 -34.47 -6.98 1.31
CA GLY A 196 -34.99 -8.34 1.29
C GLY A 196 -34.14 -9.35 0.52
N ILE A 197 -32.83 -9.12 0.41
CA ILE A 197 -31.91 -10.04 -0.26
C ILE A 197 -31.81 -11.33 0.53
N ASP A 198 -31.92 -12.46 -0.17
CA ASP A 198 -31.88 -13.76 0.45
C ASP A 198 -30.48 -14.03 1.04
N ARG A 199 -30.41 -14.19 2.36
CA ARG A 199 -29.16 -14.32 3.11
C ARG A 199 -28.34 -15.55 2.73
N ARG A 200 -28.91 -16.54 2.03
CA ARG A 200 -28.15 -17.68 1.48
C ARG A 200 -27.06 -17.24 0.51
N TYR A 201 -27.20 -16.07 -0.11
CA TYR A 201 -26.23 -15.55 -1.06
C TYR A 201 -25.06 -14.81 -0.40
N LEU A 202 -25.02 -14.59 0.92
CA LEU A 202 -23.93 -13.88 1.60
C LEU A 202 -22.56 -14.51 1.27
N LYS A 203 -22.42 -15.83 1.40
CA LYS A 203 -21.21 -16.57 0.99
C LYS A 203 -21.57 -17.85 0.27
N SER A 204 -21.35 -17.88 -1.04
CA SER A 204 -21.78 -19.02 -1.86
C SER A 204 -20.78 -19.39 -2.97
N GLY A 205 -19.48 -19.42 -2.68
CA GLY A 205 -18.47 -19.90 -3.63
C GLY A 205 -17.12 -19.22 -3.51
N GLY A 206 -16.32 -19.33 -4.57
CA GLY A 206 -15.05 -18.63 -4.75
C GLY A 206 -14.94 -18.01 -6.15
N VAL A 207 -13.91 -17.20 -6.40
CA VAL A 207 -13.81 -16.38 -7.63
C VAL A 207 -13.85 -17.18 -8.94
N THR A 208 -13.51 -18.47 -8.92
CA THR A 208 -13.59 -19.32 -10.12
C THR A 208 -15.02 -19.52 -10.61
N ASP A 209 -16.02 -19.50 -9.72
CA ASP A 209 -17.42 -19.76 -10.06
C ASP A 209 -18.05 -18.64 -10.90
N PRO A 210 -17.99 -17.35 -10.51
CA PRO A 210 -18.49 -16.27 -11.35
C PRO A 210 -17.69 -16.13 -12.65
N LEU A 211 -16.38 -16.38 -12.62
CA LEU A 211 -15.57 -16.37 -13.85
C LEU A 211 -15.98 -17.48 -14.83
N LYS A 212 -16.46 -18.64 -14.34
CA LYS A 212 -17.06 -19.67 -15.21
C LYS A 212 -18.40 -19.23 -15.76
N VAL A 213 -19.25 -18.58 -14.94
CA VAL A 213 -20.55 -18.04 -15.38
C VAL A 213 -20.39 -17.01 -16.50
N THR A 214 -19.39 -16.13 -16.41
CA THR A 214 -19.12 -15.11 -17.44
C THR A 214 -18.24 -15.62 -18.58
N GLY A 215 -17.73 -16.85 -18.51
CA GLY A 215 -16.84 -17.44 -19.52
C GLY A 215 -15.38 -16.96 -19.45
N ASN A 216 -15.01 -16.17 -18.44
CA ASN A 216 -13.67 -15.59 -18.30
C ASN A 216 -12.68 -16.44 -17.48
N PHE A 217 -13.09 -17.63 -17.00
CA PHE A 217 -12.20 -18.55 -16.29
C PHE A 217 -11.25 -19.28 -17.25
N ASP A 218 -9.94 -19.22 -16.98
CA ASP A 218 -8.92 -20.01 -17.68
C ASP A 218 -8.43 -21.17 -16.80
N SER A 219 -7.72 -20.86 -15.71
CA SER A 219 -7.14 -21.86 -14.81
C SER A 219 -6.96 -21.32 -13.39
N TYR A 220 -6.91 -22.24 -12.42
CA TYR A 220 -6.55 -21.95 -11.04
C TYR A 220 -5.13 -22.48 -10.75
N HIS A 221 -4.37 -21.71 -10.00
CA HIS A 221 -3.01 -22.01 -9.58
C HIS A 221 -2.88 -21.79 -8.07
N GLY A 222 -2.08 -22.63 -7.39
CA GLY A 222 -1.71 -22.41 -6.00
C GLY A 222 -0.77 -21.21 -5.83
N ALA A 223 -0.25 -21.04 -4.62
CA ALA A 223 0.60 -19.90 -4.26
C ALA A 223 1.95 -19.81 -5.02
N ASP A 224 2.39 -20.88 -5.67
CA ASP A 224 3.74 -20.98 -6.27
C ASP A 224 3.83 -20.42 -7.70
N LEU A 225 3.27 -19.23 -7.96
CA LEU A 225 3.49 -18.53 -9.22
C LEU A 225 4.70 -17.59 -9.13
N SER A 226 5.51 -17.57 -10.19
CA SER A 226 6.57 -16.60 -10.35
C SER A 226 6.05 -15.25 -10.84
N LEU A 227 6.76 -14.17 -10.51
CA LEU A 227 6.53 -12.83 -11.06
C LEU A 227 6.53 -12.84 -12.60
N GLN A 228 7.36 -13.66 -13.23
CA GLN A 228 7.40 -13.77 -14.70
C GLN A 228 6.07 -14.32 -15.27
N GLN A 229 5.46 -15.30 -14.62
CA GLN A 229 4.17 -15.85 -15.05
C GLN A 229 3.03 -14.83 -14.86
N ILE A 230 3.04 -14.10 -13.74
CA ILE A 230 2.10 -13.00 -13.48
C ILE A 230 2.27 -11.91 -14.55
N ALA A 231 3.50 -11.46 -14.79
CA ALA A 231 3.81 -10.45 -15.80
C ALA A 231 3.37 -10.90 -17.20
N ALA A 232 3.51 -12.18 -17.54
CA ALA A 232 3.07 -12.71 -18.82
C ALA A 232 1.56 -12.61 -19.02
N GLN A 233 0.74 -12.83 -17.98
CA GLN A 233 -0.71 -12.61 -18.03
C GLN A 233 -1.03 -11.12 -18.22
N ILE A 234 -0.39 -10.26 -17.42
CA ILE A 234 -0.62 -8.83 -17.47
C ILE A 234 -0.24 -8.23 -18.84
N ASN A 235 0.90 -8.64 -19.39
CA ASN A 235 1.34 -8.22 -20.72
C ASN A 235 0.44 -8.75 -21.85
N ALA A 236 -0.25 -9.86 -21.62
CA ALA A 236 -1.27 -10.39 -22.54
C ALA A 236 -2.64 -9.69 -22.38
N GLY A 237 -2.74 -8.66 -21.54
CA GLY A 237 -3.98 -7.94 -21.26
C GLY A 237 -4.96 -8.76 -20.45
N ARG A 238 -4.47 -9.66 -19.58
CA ARG A 238 -5.29 -10.57 -18.77
C ARG A 238 -5.11 -10.28 -17.29
N PRO A 239 -6.07 -9.62 -16.61
CA PRO A 239 -6.00 -9.43 -15.16
C PRO A 239 -6.08 -10.78 -14.43
N ILE A 240 -5.49 -10.84 -13.24
CA ILE A 240 -5.43 -12.07 -12.44
C ILE A 240 -6.22 -11.84 -11.16
N ALA A 241 -7.19 -12.71 -10.86
CA ALA A 241 -7.81 -12.71 -9.54
C ALA A 241 -6.91 -13.44 -8.53
N VAL A 242 -6.86 -12.95 -7.30
CA VAL A 242 -6.00 -13.49 -6.24
C VAL A 242 -6.85 -13.76 -5.02
N ASP A 243 -6.82 -15.00 -4.54
CA ASP A 243 -7.45 -15.43 -3.31
C ASP A 243 -6.43 -15.33 -2.16
N ILE A 244 -6.80 -14.60 -1.10
CA ILE A 244 -6.00 -14.44 0.12
C ILE A 244 -6.86 -14.72 1.36
N THR A 245 -6.22 -15.12 2.45
CA THR A 245 -6.86 -15.25 3.77
C THR A 245 -6.16 -14.34 4.77
N TRP A 246 -6.89 -13.44 5.39
CA TRP A 246 -6.34 -12.48 6.35
C TRP A 246 -5.77 -13.17 7.59
N ARG A 247 -4.61 -12.69 8.08
CA ARG A 247 -3.95 -13.27 9.27
C ARG A 247 -4.67 -12.95 10.59
N ASP A 248 -5.51 -11.92 10.59
CA ASP A 248 -6.34 -11.54 11.74
C ASP A 248 -7.59 -12.43 11.91
N ASN A 249 -7.74 -13.46 11.08
CA ASN A 249 -8.87 -14.39 11.02
C ASN A 249 -10.22 -13.75 10.65
N SER A 250 -10.22 -12.56 10.05
CA SER A 250 -11.44 -11.91 9.53
C SER A 250 -12.05 -12.64 8.32
N GLY A 251 -11.29 -13.53 7.67
CA GLY A 251 -11.77 -14.41 6.62
C GLY A 251 -10.94 -14.37 5.33
N SER A 252 -11.54 -14.88 4.25
CA SER A 252 -10.98 -14.88 2.90
C SER A 252 -11.34 -13.59 2.16
N HIS A 253 -10.43 -13.10 1.32
CA HIS A 253 -10.62 -11.94 0.46
C HIS A 253 -10.13 -12.21 -0.95
N VAL A 254 -10.70 -11.52 -1.92
CA VAL A 254 -10.30 -11.62 -3.32
C VAL A 254 -10.01 -10.24 -3.87
N VAL A 255 -8.84 -10.11 -4.49
CA VAL A 255 -8.36 -8.89 -5.16
C VAL A 255 -7.96 -9.21 -6.61
N ALA A 256 -7.65 -8.19 -7.41
CA ALA A 256 -7.14 -8.37 -8.76
C ALA A 256 -5.75 -7.74 -8.95
N ILE A 257 -4.84 -8.44 -9.60
CA ILE A 257 -3.61 -7.85 -10.15
C ILE A 257 -3.96 -7.26 -11.53
N ALA A 258 -3.75 -5.96 -11.70
CA ALA A 258 -4.07 -5.20 -12.92
C ALA A 258 -2.85 -4.55 -13.58
N GLY A 259 -1.66 -4.71 -13.02
CA GLY A 259 -0.43 -4.14 -13.55
C GLY A 259 0.82 -4.73 -12.89
N VAL A 260 1.92 -4.77 -13.64
CA VAL A 260 3.25 -5.17 -13.17
C VAL A 260 4.29 -4.20 -13.73
N LEU A 261 5.22 -3.75 -12.88
CA LEU A 261 6.39 -2.97 -13.28
C LEU A 261 7.57 -3.30 -12.39
N GLY A 262 8.65 -3.84 -12.97
CA GLY A 262 9.74 -4.41 -12.15
C GLY A 262 9.18 -5.51 -11.24
N ASP A 263 9.42 -5.40 -9.94
CA ASP A 263 8.86 -6.27 -8.89
C ASP A 263 7.55 -5.76 -8.28
N SER A 264 7.01 -4.64 -8.77
CA SER A 264 5.80 -4.02 -8.22
C SER A 264 4.55 -4.55 -8.90
N LEU A 265 3.55 -4.91 -8.10
CA LEU A 265 2.21 -5.31 -8.49
C LEU A 265 1.24 -4.14 -8.22
N LEU A 266 0.36 -3.86 -9.16
CA LEU A 266 -0.82 -3.03 -8.92
C LEU A 266 -2.00 -3.94 -8.54
N ILE A 267 -2.47 -3.79 -7.31
CA ILE A 267 -3.61 -4.52 -6.76
C ILE A 267 -4.82 -3.61 -6.76
N LEU A 268 -5.93 -4.11 -7.30
CA LEU A 268 -7.25 -3.50 -7.21
C LEU A 268 -8.11 -4.31 -6.25
N ASP A 269 -8.60 -3.64 -5.21
CA ASP A 269 -9.35 -4.25 -4.11
C ASP A 269 -10.80 -3.71 -4.09
N PRO A 270 -11.82 -4.58 -4.09
CA PRO A 270 -13.24 -4.17 -4.12
C PRO A 270 -13.75 -3.53 -2.82
N ALA A 271 -12.94 -3.47 -1.76
CA ALA A 271 -13.24 -2.75 -0.52
C ALA A 271 -12.24 -1.61 -0.27
N ASN A 272 -10.96 -1.87 -0.53
CA ASN A 272 -9.87 -0.97 -0.13
C ASN A 272 -9.32 -0.07 -1.26
N GLY A 273 -9.76 -0.27 -2.51
CA GLY A 273 -9.30 0.50 -3.66
C GLY A 273 -7.95 0.05 -4.22
N GLU A 274 -7.20 0.98 -4.82
CA GLU A 274 -5.92 0.67 -5.48
C GLU A 274 -4.74 0.68 -4.51
N SER A 275 -3.82 -0.26 -4.66
CA SER A 275 -2.55 -0.28 -3.93
C SER A 275 -1.41 -0.81 -4.78
N VAL A 276 -0.19 -0.39 -4.46
CA VAL A 276 1.04 -0.89 -5.08
C VAL A 276 1.86 -1.60 -4.03
N VAL A 277 2.20 -2.86 -4.31
CA VAL A 277 2.93 -3.75 -3.40
C VAL A 277 4.03 -4.45 -4.16
N ARG A 278 5.15 -4.79 -3.50
CA ARG A 278 6.17 -5.62 -4.13
C ARG A 278 5.74 -7.08 -4.13
N PHE A 279 6.06 -7.80 -5.21
CA PHE A 279 5.74 -9.21 -5.37
C PHE A 279 6.28 -10.07 -4.21
N GLY A 280 7.50 -9.81 -3.75
CA GLY A 280 8.10 -10.54 -2.63
C GLY A 280 7.46 -10.25 -1.26
N ASP A 281 6.78 -9.10 -1.13
CA ASP A 281 6.14 -8.68 0.12
C ASP A 281 4.64 -9.03 0.14
N PHE A 282 4.05 -9.26 -1.04
CA PHE A 282 2.63 -9.56 -1.18
C PHE A 282 2.33 -11.06 -1.00
N PRO A 283 1.28 -11.44 -0.24
CA PRO A 283 0.37 -10.58 0.53
C PRO A 283 0.79 -10.39 2.00
N GLY A 284 2.02 -10.77 2.37
CA GLY A 284 2.51 -10.74 3.75
C GLY A 284 2.50 -9.37 4.42
N THR A 285 2.71 -8.29 3.68
CA THR A 285 2.63 -6.89 4.15
C THR A 285 1.41 -6.14 3.63
N TYR A 286 0.48 -6.83 2.96
CA TYR A 286 -0.74 -6.21 2.45
C TYR A 286 -1.68 -5.93 3.62
N PHE A 287 -1.89 -4.66 3.96
CA PHE A 287 -2.58 -4.23 5.19
C PHE A 287 -2.04 -4.92 6.45
N ASN A 288 -2.89 -5.62 7.21
CA ASN A 288 -2.49 -6.37 8.40
C ASN A 288 -1.81 -7.72 8.08
N GLY A 289 -1.52 -7.97 6.80
CA GLY A 289 -0.92 -9.17 6.27
C GLY A 289 -1.95 -10.28 6.03
N ALA A 290 -1.74 -11.03 4.94
CA ALA A 290 -2.54 -12.19 4.60
C ALA A 290 -1.65 -13.41 4.29
N LYS A 291 -2.31 -14.55 4.13
CA LYS A 291 -1.79 -15.75 3.48
C LYS A 291 -2.30 -15.77 2.05
N LEU A 292 -1.44 -16.13 1.11
CA LEU A 292 -1.83 -16.36 -0.28
C LEU A 292 -2.44 -17.76 -0.40
N ASP A 293 -3.66 -17.85 -0.94
CA ASP A 293 -4.33 -19.13 -1.17
C ASP A 293 -4.16 -19.58 -2.63
N GLY A 294 -4.29 -18.65 -3.58
CA GLY A 294 -4.00 -18.94 -4.98
C GLY A 294 -4.27 -17.80 -5.93
N TYR A 295 -4.07 -18.11 -7.21
CA TYR A 295 -4.27 -17.22 -8.34
C TYR A 295 -5.24 -17.86 -9.33
N THR A 296 -6.15 -17.06 -9.86
CA THR A 296 -7.02 -17.46 -10.96
C THR A 296 -6.63 -16.66 -12.20
N PHE A 297 -6.09 -17.36 -13.20
CA PHE A 297 -5.87 -16.79 -14.52
C PHE A 297 -7.19 -16.67 -15.26
N THR A 298 -7.31 -15.59 -16.03
CA THR A 298 -8.52 -15.24 -16.74
C THR A 298 -8.29 -15.24 -18.24
N LYS A 299 -9.37 -15.29 -19.01
CA LYS A 299 -9.37 -15.18 -20.46
C LYS A 299 -10.48 -14.26 -20.95
N ARG A 300 -10.25 -13.70 -22.14
CA ARG A 300 -11.22 -12.87 -22.85
C ARG A 300 -12.34 -13.69 -23.46
#